data_AF-A0A924BVG0-F1
#
_entry.id   AF-A0A924BVG0-F1
#
_cell.length_a   1.000
_cell.length_b   1.000
_cell.length_c   1.000
_cell.angle_alpha   90.00
_cell.angle_beta   90.00
_cell.angle_gamma   90.00
#
_symmetry.space_group_name_H-M   'P 1'
#
loop_
_entity.id
_entity.type
_entity.pdbx_description
1 polymer ?
#
loop_
_entity_poly.entity_id
_entity_poly.type
_entity_poly.pdbx_seq_one_letter_code
_entity_poly.pdbx_strand_id
1 'polypeptide(L)'
;MNNLNRIVLIFMIFAWYSCNENLSLKEEDVLKYDYLKPFIVSKKINFKGNHNIDDENFEFSYKVEDTKNILKEINHNANKAHWIIQDLSTNKISYSKQIKIIKSTLSSVVVNIKILENDDRIYFEVK
;
A
#
# COMPACT_ATOMS: atom_id res chain seq x y z
N MET A 1 -34.23 34.43 13.89
CA MET A 1 -33.29 33.93 12.85
C MET A 1 -33.82 32.62 12.35
N ASN A 2 -34.23 32.61 11.07
CA ASN A 2 -35.16 31.65 10.48
C ASN A 2 -34.60 30.23 10.38
N ASN A 3 -35.48 29.23 10.49
CA ASN A 3 -35.18 27.80 10.38
C ASN A 3 -34.37 27.42 9.13
N LEU A 4 -34.44 28.24 8.08
CA LEU A 4 -33.63 28.11 6.86
C LEU A 4 -32.11 28.17 7.14
N ASN A 5 -31.67 29.04 8.05
CA ASN A 5 -30.23 29.23 8.34
C ASN A 5 -29.64 28.02 9.08
N ARG A 6 -30.45 27.27 9.83
CA ARG A 6 -30.01 26.03 10.50
C ARG A 6 -29.83 24.88 9.50
N ILE A 7 -30.72 24.76 8.51
CA ILE A 7 -30.66 23.70 7.49
C ILE A 7 -29.44 23.89 6.59
N VAL A 8 -29.14 25.13 6.18
CA VAL A 8 -27.95 25.44 5.37
C VAL A 8 -26.65 25.14 6.12
N LEU A 9 -26.60 25.43 7.43
CA LEU A 9 -25.42 25.15 8.26
C LEU A 9 -25.16 23.64 8.42
N ILE A 10 -26.23 22.83 8.52
CA ILE A 10 -26.12 21.37 8.59
C ILE A 10 -25.61 20.80 7.26
N PHE A 11 -26.12 21.27 6.11
CA PHE A 11 -25.62 20.83 4.80
C PHE A 11 -24.15 21.20 4.56
N MET A 12 -23.68 22.36 5.05
CA MET A 12 -22.26 22.72 4.98
C MET A 12 -21.36 21.81 5.83
N ILE A 13 -21.84 21.33 6.98
CA ILE A 13 -21.06 20.39 7.81
C ILE A 13 -20.90 19.03 7.10
N PHE A 14 -21.96 18.53 6.44
CA PHE A 14 -21.86 17.28 5.67
C PHE A 14 -20.97 17.39 4.42
N ALA A 15 -20.91 18.56 3.78
CA ALA A 15 -20.03 18.78 2.62
C ALA A 15 -18.52 18.84 2.99
N TRP A 16 -18.19 19.12 4.26
CA TRP A 16 -16.80 19.16 4.74
C TRP A 16 -16.26 17.79 5.20
N TYR A 17 -17.12 16.80 5.40
CA TYR A 17 -16.69 15.42 5.40
C TYR A 17 -16.60 14.94 3.95
N SER A 18 -15.69 15.52 3.15
CA SER A 18 -15.24 14.81 1.94
C SER A 18 -14.62 13.51 2.45
N CYS A 19 -15.35 12.43 2.26
CA CYS A 19 -14.96 11.10 2.67
C CYS A 19 -13.71 10.73 1.87
N ASN A 20 -12.53 10.66 2.49
CA ASN A 20 -11.45 9.89 1.88
C ASN A 20 -11.94 8.45 1.81
N GLU A 21 -12.21 7.97 0.60
CA GLU A 21 -12.74 6.62 0.41
C GLU A 21 -11.61 5.61 0.61
N ASN A 22 -11.52 5.14 1.85
CA ASN A 22 -10.62 4.07 2.26
C ASN A 22 -11.35 2.74 2.16
N LEU A 23 -10.98 1.93 1.18
CA LEU A 23 -11.51 0.58 1.02
C LEU A 23 -10.59 -0.41 1.74
N SER A 24 -11.14 -1.15 2.70
CA SER A 24 -10.41 -2.24 3.34
C SER A 24 -10.15 -3.36 2.32
N LEU A 25 -8.90 -3.80 2.24
CA LEU A 25 -8.47 -4.82 1.29
C LEU A 25 -8.18 -6.13 2.00
N LYS A 26 -8.50 -7.23 1.31
CA LYS A 26 -8.01 -8.55 1.65
C LYS A 26 -6.76 -8.87 0.84
N GLU A 27 -6.04 -9.89 1.27
CA GLU A 27 -4.84 -10.37 0.55
C GLU A 27 -5.14 -10.73 -0.90
N GLU A 28 -6.27 -11.40 -1.13
CA GLU A 28 -6.74 -11.81 -2.46
C GLU A 28 -6.92 -10.63 -3.43
N ASP A 29 -7.21 -9.43 -2.91
CA ASP A 29 -7.31 -8.22 -3.70
C ASP A 29 -5.95 -7.72 -4.16
N VAL A 30 -4.91 -7.86 -3.32
CA VAL A 30 -3.53 -7.51 -3.69
C VAL A 30 -2.93 -8.50 -4.67
N LEU A 31 -3.25 -9.79 -4.52
CA LEU A 31 -2.74 -10.85 -5.38
C LEU A 31 -3.22 -10.77 -6.84
N LYS A 32 -4.29 -9.99 -7.11
CA LYS A 32 -4.75 -9.67 -8.47
C LYS A 32 -3.71 -8.86 -9.27
N TYR A 33 -2.82 -8.15 -8.58
CA TYR A 33 -1.78 -7.34 -9.20
C TYR A 33 -0.49 -8.17 -9.35
N ASP A 34 -0.23 -8.67 -10.56
CA ASP A 34 0.94 -9.52 -10.83
C ASP A 34 2.28 -8.89 -10.43
N TYR A 35 2.39 -7.58 -10.55
CA TYR A 35 3.60 -6.85 -10.17
C TYR A 35 3.84 -6.80 -8.66
N LEU A 36 2.82 -7.05 -7.82
CA LEU A 36 2.95 -7.08 -6.36
C LEU A 36 3.34 -8.45 -5.80
N LYS A 37 3.28 -9.51 -6.61
CA LYS A 37 3.64 -10.88 -6.20
C LYS A 37 5.02 -11.00 -5.51
N PRO A 38 6.09 -10.30 -5.92
CA PRO A 38 7.38 -10.36 -5.23
C PRO A 38 7.34 -9.93 -3.75
N PHE A 39 6.35 -9.14 -3.37
CA PHE A 39 6.20 -8.55 -2.03
C PHE A 39 5.23 -9.32 -1.13
N ILE A 40 4.60 -10.39 -1.66
CA ILE A 40 3.64 -11.22 -0.93
C ILE A 40 4.22 -12.63 -0.77
N VAL A 41 4.84 -12.87 0.38
CA VAL A 41 5.46 -14.17 0.70
C VAL A 41 4.44 -15.17 1.27
N SER A 42 4.82 -16.45 1.27
CA SER A 42 3.93 -17.58 1.57
C SER A 42 3.63 -17.79 3.06
N LYS A 43 4.52 -17.36 3.97
CA LYS A 43 4.30 -17.44 5.43
C LYS A 43 3.98 -16.06 6.00
N LYS A 44 2.69 -15.76 6.18
CA LYS A 44 2.24 -14.50 6.77
C LYS A 44 1.00 -14.70 7.62
N ILE A 45 0.86 -13.86 8.64
CA ILE A 45 -0.23 -13.88 9.60
C ILE A 45 -0.80 -12.46 9.69
N ASN A 46 -2.12 -12.33 9.88
CA ASN A 46 -2.76 -11.03 10.18
C ASN A 46 -2.48 -9.96 9.11
N PHE A 47 -2.89 -10.28 7.87
CA PHE A 47 -2.89 -9.35 6.76
C PHE A 47 -3.86 -8.20 7.02
N LYS A 48 -3.42 -6.97 6.74
CA LYS A 48 -4.25 -5.75 6.78
C LYS A 48 -3.93 -4.93 5.54
N GLY A 49 -4.94 -4.52 4.79
CA GLY A 49 -4.76 -3.63 3.65
C GLY A 49 -5.81 -2.54 3.61
N ASN A 50 -5.43 -1.42 3.02
CA ASN A 50 -6.26 -0.25 2.80
C ASN A 50 -5.93 0.36 1.42
N HIS A 51 -6.96 0.60 0.61
CA HIS A 51 -6.83 1.33 -0.65
C HIS A 51 -7.44 2.70 -0.45
N ASN A 52 -6.62 3.74 -0.57
CA ASN A 52 -7.13 5.10 -0.64
C ASN A 52 -7.43 5.38 -2.12
N ILE A 53 -8.73 5.39 -2.46
CA ILE A 53 -9.20 5.54 -3.84
C ILE A 53 -8.84 6.92 -4.39
N ASP A 54 -8.88 7.95 -3.54
CA ASP A 54 -8.66 9.34 -3.95
C ASP A 54 -7.20 9.63 -4.31
N ASP A 55 -6.27 9.04 -3.57
CA ASP A 55 -4.83 9.22 -3.80
C ASP A 55 -4.21 8.12 -4.68
N GLU A 56 -5.02 7.19 -5.20
CA GLU A 56 -4.60 5.98 -5.93
C GLU A 56 -3.52 5.16 -5.20
N ASN A 57 -3.43 5.32 -3.88
CA ASN A 57 -2.38 4.74 -3.04
C ASN A 57 -2.88 3.46 -2.39
N PHE A 58 -2.03 2.44 -2.43
CA PHE A 58 -2.34 1.13 -1.88
C PHE A 58 -1.41 0.82 -0.72
N GLU A 59 -1.99 0.60 0.46
CA GLU A 59 -1.22 0.26 1.66
C GLU A 59 -1.59 -1.14 2.13
N PHE A 60 -0.57 -1.94 2.49
CA PHE A 60 -0.82 -3.22 3.14
C PHE A 60 0.29 -3.57 4.12
N SER A 61 -0.01 -4.50 5.02
CA SER A 61 0.95 -5.00 5.98
C SER A 61 0.58 -6.41 6.43
N TYR A 62 1.58 -7.17 6.86
CA TYR A 62 1.37 -8.49 7.43
C TYR A 62 2.47 -8.81 8.44
N LYS A 63 2.14 -9.68 9.41
CA LYS A 63 3.10 -10.20 10.39
C LYS A 63 3.83 -11.42 9.82
N VAL A 64 5.09 -11.55 10.23
CA VAL A 64 5.99 -12.63 9.83
C VAL A 64 6.78 -13.10 11.05
N GLU A 65 7.25 -14.34 11.04
CA GLU A 65 8.05 -14.89 12.16
C GLU A 65 9.48 -14.33 12.17
N ASP A 66 10.05 -14.06 10.99
CA ASP A 66 11.40 -13.53 10.84
C ASP A 66 11.42 -12.47 9.74
N THR A 67 11.36 -11.21 10.16
CA THR A 67 11.38 -10.04 9.26
C THR A 67 12.65 -9.99 8.40
N LYS A 68 13.81 -10.40 8.93
CA LYS A 68 15.07 -10.38 8.20
C LYS A 68 15.09 -11.43 7.09
N ASN A 69 14.59 -12.64 7.38
CA ASN A 69 14.51 -13.68 6.37
C ASN A 69 13.50 -13.34 5.27
N ILE A 70 12.32 -12.80 5.63
CA ILE A 70 11.33 -12.37 4.65
C ILE A 70 11.85 -11.22 3.78
N LEU A 71 12.59 -10.25 4.35
CA LEU A 71 13.21 -9.21 3.53
C LEU A 71 14.22 -9.77 2.51
N LYS A 72 15.01 -10.78 2.89
CA LYS A 72 15.92 -11.44 1.94
C LYS A 72 15.16 -12.11 0.81
N GLU A 73 14.04 -12.77 1.11
CA GLU A 73 13.17 -13.38 0.10
C GLU A 73 12.55 -12.33 -0.84
N ILE A 74 12.01 -11.23 -0.29
CA ILE A 74 11.47 -10.12 -1.07
C ILE A 74 12.55 -9.53 -1.97
N ASN A 75 13.74 -9.24 -1.44
CA ASN A 75 14.87 -8.73 -2.23
C ASN A 75 15.26 -9.69 -3.36
N HIS A 76 15.31 -10.99 -3.08
CA HIS A 76 15.60 -12.00 -4.10
C HIS A 76 14.54 -12.02 -5.21
N ASN A 77 13.25 -12.03 -4.84
CA ASN A 77 12.13 -12.06 -5.79
C ASN A 77 12.05 -10.75 -6.60
N ALA A 78 12.25 -9.60 -5.96
CA ALA A 78 12.25 -8.29 -6.61
C ALA A 78 13.40 -8.16 -7.61
N ASN A 79 14.61 -8.62 -7.25
CA ASN A 79 15.75 -8.66 -8.17
C ASN A 79 15.49 -9.59 -9.37
N LYS A 80 14.93 -10.78 -9.14
CA LYS A 80 14.52 -11.69 -10.21
C LYS A 80 13.46 -11.08 -11.14
N ALA A 81 12.59 -10.24 -10.58
CA ALA A 81 11.61 -9.48 -11.31
C ALA A 81 12.13 -8.13 -11.83
N HIS A 82 13.44 -7.86 -11.79
CA HIS A 82 14.09 -6.65 -12.31
C HIS A 82 13.53 -5.33 -11.73
N TRP A 83 13.28 -5.31 -10.42
CA TRP A 83 13.01 -4.07 -9.70
C TRP A 83 14.31 -3.32 -9.41
N ILE A 84 14.26 -1.99 -9.43
CA ILE A 84 15.34 -1.13 -8.96
C ILE A 84 15.16 -0.98 -7.46
N ILE A 85 16.18 -1.34 -6.68
CA ILE A 85 16.14 -1.35 -5.21
C ILE A 85 17.00 -0.21 -4.69
N GLN A 86 16.46 0.57 -3.75
CA GLN A 86 17.15 1.67 -3.09
C GLN A 86 16.91 1.65 -1.58
N ASP A 87 17.98 1.55 -0.80
CA ASP A 87 17.90 1.73 0.65
C ASP A 87 17.69 3.21 0.97
N LEU A 88 16.59 3.55 1.65
CA LEU A 88 16.27 4.92 2.06
C LEU A 88 16.76 5.21 3.48
N SER A 89 16.70 4.22 4.37
CA SER A 89 17.22 4.26 5.74
C SER A 89 17.37 2.84 6.30
N THR A 90 17.87 2.70 7.52
CA THR A 90 18.09 1.40 8.19
C THR A 90 16.87 0.46 8.13
N ASN A 91 15.66 1.02 8.17
CA ASN A 91 14.41 0.27 8.23
C ASN A 91 13.44 0.60 7.09
N LYS A 92 13.93 1.24 6.01
CA LYS A 92 13.11 1.63 4.86
C LYS A 92 13.82 1.34 3.55
N ILE A 93 13.16 0.58 2.68
CA ILE A 93 13.67 0.21 1.34
C ILE A 93 12.61 0.61 0.32
N SER A 94 13.05 1.21 -0.79
CA SER A 94 12.20 1.54 -1.93
C SER A 94 12.50 0.62 -3.10
N TYR A 95 11.44 0.13 -3.75
CA TYR A 95 11.51 -0.68 -4.95
C TYR A 95 10.74 0.06 -6.04
N SER A 96 11.36 0.28 -7.19
CA SER A 96 10.69 0.94 -8.32
C SER A 96 10.79 0.14 -9.61
N LYS A 97 9.73 0.19 -10.41
CA LYS A 97 9.70 -0.46 -11.73
C LYS A 97 8.68 0.20 -12.64
N GLN A 98 9.03 0.31 -13.92
CA GLN A 98 8.09 0.68 -14.98
C GLN A 98 7.27 -0.54 -15.38
N ILE A 99 5.95 -0.45 -15.28
CA ILE A 99 5.02 -1.52 -15.63
C ILE A 99 3.90 -0.99 -16.53
N LYS A 100 3.36 -1.84 -17.42
CA LYS A 100 2.16 -1.49 -18.19
C LYS A 100 0.92 -1.85 -17.37
N ILE A 101 0.26 -0.86 -16.80
CA ILE A 101 -1.01 -1.06 -16.08
C ILE A 101 -2.18 -1.03 -17.08
N ILE A 102 -2.10 -0.17 -18.09
CA ILE A 102 -3.06 -0.06 -19.19
C ILE A 102 -2.36 -0.45 -20.49
N LYS A 103 -3.08 -1.07 -21.43
CA LYS A 103 -2.53 -1.68 -22.68
C LYS A 103 -1.57 -0.80 -23.49
N SER A 104 -1.60 0.52 -23.34
CA SER A 104 -0.78 1.46 -24.13
C SER A 104 0.23 2.29 -23.32
N THR A 105 0.11 2.45 -22.01
CA THR A 105 0.94 3.35 -21.21
C THR A 105 1.80 2.62 -20.18
N LEU A 106 3.08 2.99 -20.13
CA LEU A 106 3.96 2.62 -19.03
C LEU A 106 3.64 3.54 -17.84
N SER A 107 3.40 2.94 -16.69
CA SER A 107 3.26 3.60 -15.41
C SER A 107 4.47 3.26 -14.54
N SER A 108 5.00 4.25 -13.84
CA SER A 108 5.99 4.02 -12.79
C SER A 108 5.25 3.51 -11.56
N VAL A 109 5.63 2.35 -11.04
CA VAL A 109 5.17 1.88 -9.72
C VAL A 109 6.33 1.89 -8.75
N VAL A 110 6.07 2.40 -7.55
CA VAL A 110 6.99 2.47 -6.43
C VAL A 110 6.37 1.75 -5.23
N VAL A 111 7.07 0.76 -4.71
CA VAL A 111 6.72 0.05 -3.48
C VAL A 111 7.73 0.45 -2.42
N ASN A 112 7.29 1.15 -1.39
CA ASN A 112 8.08 1.45 -0.21
C ASN A 112 7.77 0.43 0.88
N ILE A 113 8.82 -0.23 1.36
CA ILE A 113 8.76 -1.12 2.51
C ILE A 113 9.28 -0.38 3.74
N LYS A 114 8.53 -0.42 4.84
CA LYS A 114 8.96 0.05 6.15
C LYS A 114 8.84 -1.08 7.16
N ILE A 115 9.87 -1.27 7.97
CA ILE A 115 9.85 -2.17 9.13
C ILE A 115 9.88 -1.33 10.39
N LEU A 116 9.05 -1.71 11.36
CA LEU A 116 9.13 -1.17 12.71
C LEU A 116 9.82 -2.22 13.56
N GLU A 117 11.02 -1.90 14.05
CA GLU A 117 11.68 -2.68 15.10
C GLU A 117 10.67 -2.85 16.25
N ASN A 118 10.27 -4.10 16.55
CA ASN A 118 9.33 -4.53 17.61
C ASN A 118 7.89 -4.93 17.22
N ASP A 119 7.44 -4.88 15.95
CA ASP A 119 6.07 -5.36 15.60
C ASP A 119 6.02 -6.65 14.76
N ASP A 120 7.17 -7.20 14.38
CA ASP A 120 7.29 -8.34 13.44
C ASP A 120 6.42 -8.17 12.18
N ARG A 121 6.14 -6.91 11.84
CA ARG A 121 5.22 -6.51 10.78
C ARG A 121 6.00 -5.74 9.73
N ILE A 122 5.73 -6.09 8.49
CA ILE A 122 6.26 -5.39 7.32
C ILE A 122 5.13 -4.55 6.74
N TYR A 123 5.39 -3.26 6.55
CA TYR A 123 4.45 -2.30 5.98
C TYR A 123 4.86 -1.97 4.55
N PHE A 124 3.88 -1.92 3.67
CA PHE A 124 4.03 -1.67 2.24
C PHE A 124 3.15 -0.48 1.87
N GLU A 125 3.73 0.48 1.19
CA GLU A 125 3.05 1.61 0.55
C GLU A 125 3.36 1.53 -0.95
N VAL A 126 2.34 1.45 -1.78
CA VAL A 126 2.44 1.36 -3.25
C VAL A 126 1.87 2.62 -3.86
N LYS A 127 2.63 3.23 -4.77
CA LYS A 127 2.30 4.43 -5.56
C LYS A 127 2.61 4.21 -7.03
#